data_AF-A0A9Q0DRT0-F1
#
_entry.id   AF-A0A9Q0DRT0-F1
#
_cell.length_a   1.000
_cell.length_b   1.000
_cell.length_c   1.000
_cell.angle_alpha   90.00
_cell.angle_beta   90.00
_cell.angle_gamma   90.00
#
_symmetry.space_group_name_H-M   'P 1'
#
loop_
_entity.id
_entity.type
_entity.pdbx_description
1 polymer ?
#
loop_
_entity_poly.entity_id
_entity_poly.type
_entity_poly.pdbx_seq_one_letter_code
_entity_poly.pdbx_strand_id
1 'polypeptide(L)'
;MSNRATNIFQLKKELKSLRGQVQAKWHRRQRKEKARKRTGFRFTKQLLGQKFSRQLTSPKSEINSYLRDTFSDAAREQDLGQSKSLINPPAPTLDLEEQETTLKKIQEAIKKA
;
A
#
# COMPACT_ATOMS: atom_id res chain seq x y z
N MET A 1 28.38 -51.31 35.45
CA MET A 1 28.42 -49.84 35.64
C MET A 1 27.64 -49.07 34.54
N SER A 2 26.50 -49.56 34.04
CA SER A 2 25.87 -49.06 32.80
C SER A 2 24.65 -48.12 32.97
N ASN A 3 23.99 -48.11 34.13
CA ASN A 3 22.68 -47.46 34.29
C ASN A 3 22.71 -45.96 34.62
N ARG A 4 23.83 -45.43 35.15
CA ARG A 4 23.94 -43.99 35.49
C ARG A 4 24.14 -43.12 34.25
N ALA A 5 24.99 -43.57 33.32
CA ALA A 5 25.33 -42.80 32.13
C ALA A 5 24.14 -42.69 31.15
N THR A 6 23.39 -43.77 30.98
CA THR A 6 22.15 -43.81 30.19
C THR A 6 21.05 -42.93 30.79
N ASN A 7 20.91 -42.92 32.11
CA ASN A 7 19.96 -42.04 32.81
C ASN A 7 20.32 -40.55 32.65
N ILE A 8 21.60 -40.19 32.78
CA ILE A 8 22.07 -38.81 32.53
C ILE A 8 21.84 -38.38 31.08
N PHE A 9 22.07 -39.27 30.12
CA PHE A 9 21.81 -38.99 28.70
C PHE A 9 20.32 -38.75 28.43
N GLN A 10 19.46 -39.57 29.03
CA GLN A 10 18.00 -39.44 28.92
C GLN A 10 17.51 -38.10 29.50
N LEU A 11 18.00 -37.72 30.69
CA LEU A 11 17.67 -36.44 31.33
C LEU A 11 18.11 -35.22 30.49
N LYS A 12 19.31 -35.27 29.90
CA LYS A 12 19.78 -34.19 29.00
C LYS A 12 18.91 -34.06 27.75
N LYS A 13 18.44 -35.19 27.19
CA LYS A 13 17.54 -35.21 26.04
C LYS A 13 16.19 -34.60 26.37
N GLU A 14 15.61 -34.94 27.53
CA GLU A 14 14.35 -34.38 28.01
C GLU A 14 14.44 -32.87 28.25
N LEU A 15 15.50 -32.40 28.90
CA LEU A 15 15.74 -30.97 29.12
C LEU A 15 15.85 -30.19 27.80
N LYS A 16 16.53 -30.74 26.79
CA LYS A 16 16.65 -30.12 25.47
C LYS A 16 15.29 -30.01 24.77
N SER A 17 14.45 -31.04 24.88
CA SER A 17 13.08 -31.04 24.35
C SER A 17 12.21 -29.97 25.02
N LEU A 18 12.22 -29.92 26.36
CA LEU A 18 11.49 -28.93 27.15
C LEU A 18 11.88 -27.50 26.79
N ARG A 19 13.18 -27.21 26.68
CA ARG A 19 13.68 -25.89 26.29
C ARG A 19 13.23 -25.50 24.88
N GLY A 20 13.28 -26.44 23.94
CA GLY A 20 12.77 -26.25 22.59
C GLY A 20 11.27 -25.92 22.55
N GLN A 21 10.46 -26.60 23.36
CA GLN A 21 9.02 -26.33 23.47
C GLN A 21 8.72 -24.94 24.03
N VAL A 22 9.44 -24.50 25.06
CA VAL A 22 9.31 -23.15 25.64
C VAL A 22 9.64 -22.09 24.59
N GLN A 23 10.73 -22.27 23.85
CA GLN A 23 11.14 -21.36 22.80
C GLN A 23 10.13 -21.31 21.65
N ALA A 24 9.60 -22.47 21.23
CA ALA A 24 8.54 -22.54 20.23
C ALA A 24 7.26 -21.80 20.67
N LYS A 25 6.84 -21.96 21.94
CA LYS A 25 5.70 -21.21 22.52
C LYS A 25 5.96 -19.70 22.51
N TRP A 26 7.16 -19.28 22.89
CA TRP A 26 7.55 -17.87 22.85
C TRP A 26 7.50 -17.29 21.42
N HIS A 27 8.08 -17.98 20.44
CA HIS A 27 8.03 -17.57 19.04
C HIS A 27 6.59 -17.51 18.50
N ARG A 28 5.72 -18.47 18.86
CA ARG A 28 4.29 -18.43 18.50
C ARG A 28 3.59 -17.19 19.07
N ARG A 29 3.86 -16.84 20.33
CA ARG A 29 3.31 -15.63 20.97
C ARG A 29 3.79 -14.36 20.26
N GLN A 30 5.08 -14.26 19.97
CA GLN A 30 5.66 -13.12 19.26
C GLN A 30 5.10 -12.96 17.84
N ARG A 31 4.89 -14.06 17.09
CA ARG A 31 4.27 -14.01 15.76
C ARG A 31 2.83 -13.51 15.81
N LYS A 32 2.02 -13.97 16.77
CA LYS A 32 0.65 -13.47 16.98
C LYS A 32 0.63 -11.98 17.29
N GLU A 33 1.55 -11.52 18.13
CA GLU A 33 1.67 -10.10 18.50
C GLU A 33 2.10 -9.23 17.32
N LYS A 34 3.09 -9.68 16.53
CA LYS A 34 3.49 -8.99 15.29
C LYS A 34 2.37 -8.96 14.26
N ALA A 35 1.59 -10.03 14.12
CA ALA A 35 0.42 -10.06 13.25
C ALA A 35 -0.64 -9.03 13.69
N ARG A 36 -0.97 -8.96 14.98
CA ARG A 36 -1.88 -7.93 15.54
C ARG A 36 -1.40 -6.50 15.28
N LYS A 37 -0.09 -6.26 15.32
CA LYS A 37 0.52 -4.97 14.99
C LYS A 37 0.45 -4.63 13.49
N ARG A 38 0.37 -5.64 12.62
CA ARG A 38 0.26 -5.49 11.15
C ARG A 38 -1.17 -5.38 10.63
N THR A 39 -2.19 -5.82 11.40
CA THR A 39 -3.61 -5.79 10.98
C THR A 39 -4.24 -4.40 11.05
N GLY A 40 -3.62 -3.39 10.48
CA GLY A 40 -4.25 -2.09 10.28
C GLY A 40 -3.26 -1.02 9.86
N PHE A 41 -3.62 -0.27 8.83
CA PHE A 41 -2.94 0.94 8.39
C PHE A 41 -2.68 1.85 9.60
N ARG A 42 -1.43 1.87 10.09
CA ARG A 42 -1.04 2.68 11.25
C ARG A 42 -1.35 4.17 11.01
N PHE A 43 -1.23 4.59 9.74
CA PHE A 43 -1.57 5.92 9.26
C PHE A 43 -3.04 6.28 9.50
N THR A 44 -3.98 5.41 9.13
CA THR A 44 -5.41 5.69 9.33
C THR A 44 -5.82 5.60 10.79
N LYS A 45 -5.17 4.76 11.62
CA LYS A 45 -5.41 4.75 13.08
C LYS A 45 -4.94 6.04 13.76
N GLN A 46 -3.84 6.60 13.30
CA GLN A 46 -3.29 7.85 13.83
C GLN A 46 -4.12 9.06 13.37
N LEU A 47 -4.61 9.04 12.13
CA LEU A 47 -5.45 10.09 11.55
C LEU A 47 -6.89 10.08 12.09
N LEU A 48 -7.48 8.89 12.30
CA LEU A 48 -8.89 8.72 12.66
C LEU A 48 -9.14 8.36 14.15
N GLY A 49 -8.07 8.19 14.94
CA GLY A 49 -8.14 7.83 16.36
C GLY A 49 -8.72 6.43 16.65
N GLN A 50 -9.19 6.22 17.89
CA GLN A 50 -9.87 4.98 18.32
C GLN A 50 -11.26 4.77 17.67
N LYS A 51 -11.76 5.76 16.93
CA LYS A 51 -13.07 5.73 16.28
C LYS A 51 -13.02 4.94 14.97
N PHE A 52 -12.61 3.68 15.06
CA PHE A 52 -13.08 2.69 14.09
C PHE A 52 -14.51 2.36 14.43
N SER A 53 -15.45 3.25 14.09
CA SER A 53 -16.80 2.80 13.85
C SER A 53 -16.70 1.88 12.64
N ARG A 54 -16.68 0.56 12.88
CA ARG A 54 -16.64 -0.45 11.81
C ARG A 54 -17.88 -0.40 10.91
N GLN A 55 -18.83 0.46 11.24
CA GLN A 55 -20.06 0.71 10.53
C GLN A 55 -20.20 2.23 10.38
N LEU A 56 -20.33 2.69 9.14
CA LEU A 56 -20.82 4.04 8.90
C LEU A 56 -22.23 4.12 9.50
N THR A 57 -22.49 5.15 10.32
CA THR A 57 -23.83 5.41 10.84
C THR A 57 -24.82 5.69 9.71
N SER A 58 -24.32 6.29 8.62
CA SER A 58 -25.09 6.54 7.41
C SER A 58 -25.15 5.30 6.52
N PRO A 59 -26.34 4.93 6.01
CA PRO A 59 -26.46 3.88 5.00
C PRO A 59 -25.67 4.24 3.75
N LYS A 60 -25.15 3.22 3.07
CA LYS A 60 -24.36 3.38 1.83
C LYS A 60 -25.12 4.16 0.74
N SER A 61 -26.46 4.04 0.70
CA SER A 61 -27.31 4.78 -0.21
C SER A 61 -27.23 6.30 0.00
N GLU A 62 -27.28 6.76 1.24
CA GLU A 62 -27.21 8.19 1.60
C GLU A 62 -25.84 8.78 1.28
N ILE A 63 -24.77 8.01 1.53
CA ILE A 63 -23.41 8.43 1.15
C ILE A 63 -23.29 8.53 -0.36
N ASN A 64 -23.81 7.55 -1.10
CA ASN A 64 -23.77 7.56 -2.55
C ASN A 64 -24.61 8.69 -3.15
N SER A 65 -25.77 9.01 -2.58
CA SER A 65 -26.57 10.16 -3.02
C SER A 65 -25.83 11.46 -2.75
N TYR A 66 -25.32 11.66 -1.53
CA TYR A 66 -24.52 12.84 -1.21
C TYR A 66 -23.32 13.02 -2.13
N LEU A 67 -22.58 11.93 -2.40
CA LEU A 67 -21.42 11.99 -3.30
C LEU A 67 -21.83 12.30 -4.73
N ARG A 68 -22.95 11.74 -5.20
CA ARG A 68 -23.49 12.10 -6.52
C ARG A 68 -23.92 13.57 -6.55
N ASP A 69 -24.66 14.04 -5.57
CA ASP A 69 -25.18 15.41 -5.58
C ASP A 69 -24.08 16.46 -5.43
N THR A 70 -23.05 16.17 -4.64
CA THR A 70 -21.98 17.13 -4.32
C THR A 70 -20.85 17.12 -5.35
N PHE A 71 -20.51 15.94 -5.90
CA PHE A 71 -19.31 15.75 -6.71
C PHE A 71 -19.58 15.14 -8.09
N SER A 72 -20.82 14.74 -8.41
CA SER A 72 -21.13 14.36 -9.78
C SER A 72 -21.29 15.61 -10.61
N ASP A 73 -20.57 15.64 -11.72
CA ASP A 73 -20.84 16.57 -12.80
C ASP A 73 -22.18 16.18 -13.45
N ALA A 74 -23.14 17.13 -13.49
CA ALA A 74 -24.45 16.95 -14.11
C ALA A 74 -24.36 16.81 -15.64
N ALA A 75 -23.31 17.37 -16.25
CA ALA A 75 -23.05 17.30 -17.68
C ALA A 75 -22.17 16.09 -18.06
N ARG A 76 -21.80 15.22 -17.11
CA ARG A 76 -20.92 14.07 -17.37
C ARG A 76 -21.39 13.16 -18.51
N GLU A 77 -22.69 12.91 -18.56
CA GLU A 77 -23.32 12.03 -19.57
C GLU A 77 -23.90 12.84 -20.75
N GLN A 78 -23.73 14.16 -20.76
CA GLN A 78 -24.11 14.96 -21.92
C GLN A 78 -23.09 14.74 -23.03
N ASP A 79 -23.60 14.50 -24.24
CA ASP A 79 -22.75 14.45 -25.42
C ASP A 79 -22.09 15.83 -25.60
N LEU A 80 -20.75 15.83 -25.61
CA LEU A 80 -19.95 17.05 -25.77
C LEU A 80 -20.09 17.66 -27.18
N GLY A 81 -20.76 16.94 -28.09
CA GLY A 81 -20.96 17.35 -29.47
C GLY A 81 -19.64 17.37 -30.24
N GLN A 82 -19.70 17.88 -31.48
CA GLN A 82 -18.51 18.00 -32.32
C GLN A 82 -17.60 19.14 -31.84
N SER A 83 -16.48 18.79 -31.22
CA SER A 83 -15.41 19.74 -30.92
C SER A 83 -14.73 20.20 -32.20
N LYS A 84 -15.04 21.43 -32.64
CA LYS A 84 -14.44 22.05 -33.83
C LYS A 84 -12.91 22.09 -33.78
N SER A 85 -12.34 22.21 -32.57
CA SER A 85 -10.89 22.22 -32.33
C SER A 85 -10.20 20.89 -32.62
N LEU A 86 -10.92 19.75 -32.57
CA LEU A 86 -10.35 18.45 -32.89
C LEU A 86 -10.50 18.10 -34.38
N ILE A 87 -11.55 18.62 -35.02
CA ILE A 87 -11.84 18.37 -36.45
C ILE A 87 -10.86 19.15 -37.33
N ASN A 88 -10.63 20.41 -37.00
CA ASN A 88 -9.66 21.27 -37.68
C ASN A 88 -8.80 21.94 -36.61
N PRO A 89 -7.77 21.25 -36.09
CA PRO A 89 -6.85 21.89 -35.17
C PRO A 89 -6.20 23.10 -35.87
N PRO A 90 -6.00 24.22 -35.16
CA PRO A 90 -5.19 25.30 -35.69
C PRO A 90 -3.78 24.78 -35.98
N ALA A 91 -3.15 25.33 -37.02
CA ALA A 91 -1.76 25.00 -37.31
C ALA A 91 -0.91 25.28 -36.06
N PRO A 92 0.02 24.37 -35.70
CA PRO A 92 0.91 24.60 -34.59
C PRO A 92 1.69 25.89 -34.84
N THR A 93 1.82 26.73 -33.80
CA THR A 93 2.55 28.01 -33.90
C THR A 93 4.06 27.80 -34.04
N LEU A 94 4.53 26.60 -33.67
CA LEU A 94 5.92 26.21 -33.73
C LEU A 94 6.03 24.94 -34.55
N ASP A 95 6.96 24.95 -35.50
CA ASP A 95 7.37 23.74 -36.19
C ASP A 95 8.03 22.78 -35.18
N LEU A 96 7.76 21.49 -35.32
CA LEU A 96 8.49 20.49 -34.59
C LEU A 96 9.95 20.56 -35.04
N GLU A 97 10.85 20.96 -34.15
CA GLU A 97 12.29 20.91 -34.44
C GLU A 97 12.72 19.43 -34.56
N GLU A 98 12.72 18.89 -35.78
CA GLU A 98 13.22 17.53 -36.09
C GLU A 98 14.76 17.43 -36.05
N GLN A 99 15.44 18.49 -35.59
CA GLN A 99 16.90 18.44 -35.45
C GLN A 99 17.28 17.43 -34.38
N GLU A 100 18.06 16.42 -34.80
CA GLU A 100 18.67 15.48 -33.87
C GLU A 100 19.47 16.27 -32.82
N THR A 101 19.05 16.13 -31.56
CA THR A 101 19.69 16.85 -30.46
C THR A 101 21.13 16.37 -30.35
N THR A 102 22.07 17.25 -30.69
CA THR A 102 23.50 16.91 -30.62
C THR A 102 23.87 16.59 -29.18
N LEU A 103 24.73 15.59 -28.95
CA LEU A 103 25.20 15.19 -27.62
C LEU A 103 25.67 16.38 -26.75
N LYS A 104 26.22 17.42 -27.37
CA LYS A 104 26.61 18.67 -26.70
C LYS A 104 25.43 19.40 -26.03
N LYS A 105 24.29 19.54 -26.73
CA LYS A 105 23.08 20.17 -26.17
C LYS A 105 22.52 19.38 -24.99
N ILE A 106 22.56 18.05 -25.08
CA ILE A 106 22.13 17.15 -23.99
C ILE A 106 23.02 17.35 -22.75
N GLN A 107 24.34 17.37 -22.94
CA GLN A 107 25.29 17.59 -21.84
C GLN A 107 25.14 18.98 -21.20
N GLU A 108 24.87 20.03 -21.98
CA GLU A 108 24.62 21.36 -21.45
C GLU A 108 23.31 21.46 -20.66
N ALA A 109 22.23 20.82 -21.12
CA ALA A 109 20.97 20.76 -20.40
C ALA A 109 21.12 20.04 -19.04
N ILE A 110 21.85 18.92 -19.00
CA ILE A 110 22.13 18.18 -17.76
C ILE A 110 22.93 19.01 -16.76
N LYS A 111 23.86 19.86 -17.22
CA LYS A 111 24.66 20.73 -16.33
C LYS A 111 23.89 21.94 -15.80
N LYS A 112 22.81 22.37 -16.46
CA LYS A 112 22.00 23.53 -16.07
C LYS A 112 20.85 23.17 -15.11
N ALA A 113 20.50 21.88 -15.00
CA ALA A 113 19.53 21.36 -14.04
C ALA A 113 20.19 21.13 -12.67
#